data_AF-A0A6S7E2J8-F1
#
_entry.id   AF-A0A6S7E2J8-F1
#
_cell.length_a   1.000
_cell.length_b   1.000
_cell.length_c   1.000
_cell.angle_alpha   90.00
_cell.angle_beta   90.00
_cell.angle_gamma   90.00
#
_symmetry.space_group_name_H-M   'P 1'
#
loop_
_entity.id
_entity.type
_entity.pdbx_description
1 polymer ?
#
loop_
_entity_poly.entity_id
_entity_poly.type
_entity_poly.pdbx_seq_one_letter_code
_entity_poly.pdbx_strand_id
1 'polypeptide(L)'
;MNLDRLRREFPGFDISTLPPLPEGYIDSSSYIDAAPSFENVERGLKVYIDFANYSDRESGRSQRFCVSRYDEEEGDYEDVALSTNDWAEVVRFLTA
;
A
#
# COMPACT_ATOMS: atom_id res chain seq x y z
N MET A 1 8.68 12.14 1.77
CA MET A 1 7.42 11.75 1.13
C MET A 1 6.32 12.73 1.53
N ASN A 2 5.56 13.27 0.56
CA ASN A 2 4.34 14.04 0.86
C ASN A 2 3.20 13.04 1.16
N LEU A 3 2.45 13.26 2.25
CA LEU A 3 1.36 12.39 2.75
C LEU A 3 -0.02 13.09 2.72
N ASP A 4 -0.16 14.17 1.95
CA ASP A 4 -1.38 14.98 1.94
C ASP A 4 -2.60 14.21 1.41
N ARG A 5 -2.41 13.26 0.47
CA ARG A 5 -3.52 12.42 -0.02
C ARG A 5 -3.94 11.43 1.03
N LEU A 6 -3.00 10.71 1.65
CA LEU A 6 -3.29 9.79 2.75
C LEU A 6 -4.10 10.49 3.85
N ARG A 7 -3.65 11.67 4.31
CA ARG A 7 -4.36 12.43 5.36
C ARG A 7 -5.77 12.84 4.96
N ARG A 8 -5.99 13.14 3.68
CA ARG A 8 -7.30 13.55 3.14
C ARG A 8 -8.24 12.36 2.97
N GLU A 9 -7.75 11.28 2.39
CA GLU A 9 -8.55 10.09 2.03
C GLU A 9 -8.78 9.18 3.25
N PHE A 10 -7.82 9.12 4.17
CA PHE A 10 -7.86 8.26 5.37
C PHE A 10 -7.56 9.07 6.65
N PRO A 11 -8.43 10.01 7.04
CA PRO A 11 -8.18 10.89 8.20
C PRO A 11 -8.07 10.13 9.53
N GLY A 12 -8.60 8.91 9.62
CA GLY A 12 -8.48 8.05 10.80
C GLY A 12 -7.21 7.20 10.85
N PHE A 13 -6.39 7.19 9.79
CA PHE A 13 -5.19 6.35 9.75
C PHE A 13 -4.10 6.90 10.67
N ASP A 14 -3.60 6.05 11.58
CA ASP A 14 -2.47 6.40 12.44
C ASP A 14 -1.16 6.33 11.65
N ILE A 15 -0.69 7.51 11.20
CA ILE A 15 0.54 7.68 10.42
C ILE A 15 1.76 7.17 11.18
N SER A 16 1.76 7.15 12.52
CA SER A 16 2.88 6.60 13.28
C SER A 16 3.07 5.10 13.08
N THR A 17 2.04 4.41 12.61
CA THR A 17 2.10 2.97 12.26
C THR A 17 2.59 2.72 10.85
N LEU A 18 2.77 3.76 10.03
CA LEU A 18 3.27 3.64 8.67
C LEU A 18 4.75 3.23 8.69
N PRO A 19 5.11 2.05 8.14
CA PRO A 19 6.50 1.65 8.09
C PRO A 19 7.29 2.51 7.08
N PRO A 20 8.62 2.59 7.23
CA PRO A 20 9.45 3.31 6.28
C PRO A 20 9.40 2.62 4.90
N LEU A 21 8.97 3.37 3.88
CA LEU A 21 8.95 2.93 2.50
C LEU A 21 10.33 3.09 1.84
N PRO A 22 10.71 2.20 0.90
CA PRO A 22 11.88 2.39 0.06
C PRO A 22 11.80 3.68 -0.77
N GLU A 23 12.94 4.13 -1.28
CA GLU A 23 13.01 5.29 -2.18
C GLU A 23 12.19 5.05 -3.47
N GLY A 24 11.65 6.14 -4.02
CA GLY A 24 10.83 6.12 -5.25
C GLY A 24 9.34 5.87 -5.03
N TYR A 25 8.92 5.47 -3.82
CA TYR A 25 7.49 5.37 -3.49
C TYR A 25 6.87 6.73 -3.18
N ILE A 26 5.72 7.00 -3.79
CA ILE A 26 4.92 8.20 -3.57
C ILE A 26 3.52 7.85 -3.07
N ASP A 27 2.91 8.75 -2.32
CA ASP A 27 1.54 8.61 -1.85
C ASP A 27 0.55 8.63 -3.03
N SER A 28 -0.07 7.49 -3.27
CA SER A 28 -1.12 7.29 -4.28
C SER A 28 -2.47 6.96 -3.65
N SER A 29 -2.61 7.21 -2.34
CA SER A 29 -3.81 6.90 -1.56
C SER A 29 -5.09 7.43 -2.21
N SER A 30 -6.08 6.57 -2.21
CA SER A 30 -7.44 6.80 -2.69
C SER A 30 -8.40 6.06 -1.78
N TYR A 31 -9.49 6.69 -1.35
CA TYR A 31 -10.50 6.01 -0.54
C TYR A 31 -11.07 4.75 -1.24
N ILE A 32 -11.09 4.73 -2.59
CA ILE A 32 -11.55 3.58 -3.39
C ILE A 32 -10.69 2.33 -3.16
N ASP A 33 -9.40 2.51 -2.85
CA ASP A 33 -8.49 1.39 -2.57
C ASP A 33 -8.82 0.69 -1.24
N ALA A 34 -9.69 1.28 -0.40
CA ALA A 34 -10.06 0.82 0.95
C ALA A 34 -8.88 0.64 1.93
N ALA A 35 -7.69 1.11 1.54
CA ALA A 35 -6.49 1.22 2.37
C ALA A 35 -5.56 2.29 1.77
N PRO A 36 -4.75 2.98 2.61
CA PRO A 36 -3.66 3.80 2.11
C PRO A 36 -2.76 3.04 1.14
N SER A 37 -2.29 3.72 0.10
CA SER A 37 -1.52 3.10 -0.96
C SER A 37 -0.39 3.99 -1.45
N PHE A 38 0.68 3.33 -1.88
CA PHE A 38 1.91 3.98 -2.31
C PHE A 38 2.42 3.30 -3.57
N GLU A 39 2.82 4.09 -4.54
CA GLU A 39 3.18 3.62 -5.87
C GLU A 39 4.64 3.94 -6.19
N ASN A 40 5.30 3.02 -6.89
CA ASN A 40 6.56 3.24 -7.57
C ASN A 40 6.37 2.92 -9.06
N VAL A 41 6.19 3.98 -9.86
CA VAL A 41 5.90 3.87 -11.31
C VAL A 41 7.06 3.24 -12.06
N GLU A 42 8.32 3.55 -11.70
CA GLU A 42 9.50 3.00 -12.36
C GLU A 42 9.60 1.47 -12.21
N ARG A 43 9.05 0.94 -11.11
CA ARG A 43 9.01 -0.50 -10.83
C ARG A 43 7.68 -1.16 -11.21
N GLY A 44 6.67 -0.38 -11.58
CA GLY A 44 5.31 -0.89 -11.80
C GLY A 44 4.74 -1.58 -10.56
N LEU A 45 4.96 -1.03 -9.36
CA LEU A 45 4.51 -1.62 -8.09
C LEU A 45 3.64 -0.65 -7.30
N LYS A 46 2.59 -1.19 -6.69
CA LYS A 46 1.76 -0.47 -5.71
C LYS A 46 1.65 -1.28 -4.43
N VAL A 47 1.99 -0.67 -3.29
CA VAL A 47 1.84 -1.26 -1.96
C VAL A 47 0.68 -0.62 -1.23
N TYR A 48 -0.21 -1.47 -0.72
CA TYR A 48 -1.34 -1.10 0.11
C TYR A 48 -1.00 -1.42 1.56
N ILE A 49 -1.19 -0.45 2.45
CA ILE A 49 -0.86 -0.56 3.86
C ILE A 49 -2.12 -0.27 4.66
N ASP A 50 -2.77 -1.34 5.10
CA ASP A 50 -4.01 -1.25 5.85
C ASP A 50 -3.77 -0.83 7.32
N PHE A 51 -4.87 -0.52 8.00
CA PHE A 51 -4.88 -0.18 9.42
C PHE A 51 -4.18 -1.27 10.24
N ALA A 52 -3.39 -0.84 11.22
CA ALA A 52 -2.65 -1.75 12.10
C ALA A 52 -3.61 -2.69 12.84
N ASN A 53 -4.71 -2.15 13.35
CA ASN A 53 -5.79 -2.92 13.97
C ASN A 53 -6.63 -3.60 12.90
N TYR A 54 -6.83 -4.91 13.05
CA TYR A 54 -7.64 -5.70 12.11
C TYR A 54 -9.11 -5.23 12.05
N SER A 55 -9.68 -4.77 13.16
CA SER A 55 -11.07 -4.29 13.23
C SER A 55 -11.35 -3.04 12.41
N ASP A 56 -10.31 -2.27 12.10
CA ASP A 56 -10.43 -0.96 11.46
C ASP A 56 -10.22 -1.06 9.93
N ARG A 57 -9.93 -2.27 9.42
CA ARG A 57 -9.61 -2.51 8.02
C ARG A 57 -10.87 -2.56 7.18
N GLU A 58 -10.99 -1.63 6.24
CA GLU A 58 -12.11 -1.57 5.29
C GLU A 58 -11.86 -2.39 4.02
N SER A 59 -10.61 -2.79 3.76
CA SER A 59 -10.24 -3.55 2.55
C SER A 59 -10.80 -4.99 2.52
N GLY A 60 -11.29 -5.50 3.65
CA GLY A 60 -11.68 -6.90 3.82
C GLY A 60 -10.51 -7.89 3.81
N ARG A 61 -9.26 -7.42 3.70
CA ARG A 61 -8.05 -8.26 3.68
C ARG A 61 -7.68 -8.74 5.08
N SER A 62 -7.31 -10.02 5.19
CA SER A 62 -6.78 -10.59 6.43
C SER A 62 -5.36 -10.10 6.74
N GLN A 63 -4.60 -9.78 5.69
CA GLN A 63 -3.23 -9.27 5.78
C GLN A 63 -3.21 -7.76 5.77
N ARG A 64 -2.27 -7.17 6.51
CA ARG A 64 -2.09 -5.72 6.61
C ARG A 64 -1.45 -5.13 5.35
N PHE A 65 -0.53 -5.88 4.75
CA PHE A 65 0.25 -5.41 3.61
C PHE A 65 -0.10 -6.22 2.38
N CYS A 66 -0.33 -5.52 1.27
CA CYS A 66 -0.56 -6.12 -0.04
C CYS A 66 0.32 -5.38 -1.06
N VAL A 67 1.01 -6.10 -1.93
CA VAL A 67 1.76 -5.53 -3.05
C VAL A 67 1.16 -6.06 -4.33
N SER A 68 0.81 -5.15 -5.23
CA SER A 68 0.35 -5.47 -6.57
C SER A 68 1.36 -5.02 -7.61
N ARG A 69 1.39 -5.73 -8.74
CA ARG A 69 2.08 -5.30 -9.96
C ARG A 69 1.11 -4.54 -10.85
N TYR A 70 1.65 -3.62 -11.64
CA TYR A 70 0.91 -2.99 -12.71
C TYR A 70 0.68 -4.02 -13.81
N ASP A 71 -0.58 -4.24 -14.16
CA ASP A 71 -0.98 -5.04 -15.32
C ASP A 71 -1.10 -4.13 -16.54
N GLU A 72 -0.24 -4.33 -17.55
CA GLU A 72 -0.26 -3.52 -18.78
C GLU A 72 -1.48 -3.81 -19.67
N GLU A 73 -2.08 -5.00 -19.57
CA GLU A 73 -3.23 -5.42 -20.37
C GLU A 73 -4.52 -4.78 -19.83
N GLU A 74 -4.72 -4.84 -18.51
CA GLU A 74 -5.91 -4.28 -17.83
C GLU A 74 -5.74 -2.80 -17.43
N GLY A 75 -4.48 -2.33 -17.37
CA GLY A 75 -4.15 -0.94 -17.06
C GLY A 75 -4.36 -0.58 -15.59
N ASP A 76 -4.19 -1.54 -14.67
CA ASP A 76 -4.46 -1.39 -13.25
C ASP A 76 -3.45 -2.11 -12.35
N TYR A 77 -3.75 -2.17 -11.04
CA TYR A 77 -2.94 -2.82 -10.01
C TYR A 77 -3.69 -3.99 -9.34
N GLU A 78 -4.48 -4.75 -10.10
CA GLU A 78 -5.24 -5.89 -9.56
C GLU A 78 -4.43 -7.19 -9.43
N ASP A 79 -3.27 -7.32 -10.10
CA ASP A 79 -2.36 -8.47 -9.94
C ASP A 79 -1.64 -8.46 -8.58
N VAL A 80 -2.22 -9.15 -7.59
CA VAL A 80 -1.64 -9.29 -6.25
C VAL A 80 -0.42 -10.22 -6.27
N ALA A 81 0.75 -9.65 -6.04
CA ALA A 81 2.02 -10.38 -6.02
C ALA A 81 2.48 -10.82 -4.63
N LEU A 82 2.08 -10.10 -3.57
CA LEU A 82 2.39 -10.43 -2.18
C LEU A 82 1.28 -9.96 -1.25
N SER A 83 0.90 -10.80 -0.28
CA SER A 83 -0.04 -10.45 0.79
C SER A 83 0.46 -11.04 2.11
N THR A 84 0.80 -10.19 3.07
CA THR A 84 1.48 -10.61 4.31
C THR A 84 1.24 -9.61 5.45
N ASN A 85 1.49 -10.05 6.69
CA ASN A 85 1.54 -9.19 7.88
C ASN A 85 2.99 -8.83 8.25
N ASP A 86 3.99 -9.35 7.54
CA ASP A 86 5.41 -9.08 7.82
C ASP A 86 5.97 -8.00 6.88
N TRP A 87 6.31 -6.84 7.44
CA TRP A 87 6.90 -5.74 6.67
C TRP A 87 8.28 -6.10 6.12
N ALA A 88 9.06 -6.96 6.79
CA ALA A 88 10.38 -7.35 6.30
C ALA A 88 10.28 -8.16 4.99
N GLU A 89 9.24 -8.98 4.83
CA GLU A 89 8.94 -9.65 3.57
C GLU A 89 8.57 -8.66 2.47
N VAL A 90 7.74 -7.65 2.81
CA VAL A 90 7.39 -6.58 1.87
C VAL A 90 8.65 -5.86 1.40
N VAL A 91 9.52 -5.40 2.30
CA VAL A 91 10.75 -4.69 1.93
C VAL A 91 11.62 -5.54 1.00
N ARG A 92 11.83 -6.83 1.33
CA ARG A 92 12.61 -7.73 0.46
C ARG A 92 12.01 -7.82 -0.94
N PHE A 93 10.68 -7.87 -1.05
CA PHE A 93 9.98 -7.90 -2.33
C PHE A 93 10.13 -6.56 -3.08
N LEU A 94 9.96 -5.42 -2.41
CA LEU A 94 10.02 -4.10 -3.05
C LEU A 94 11.43 -3.72 -3.53
N THR A 95 12.48 -4.30 -2.93
CA THR A 95 13.88 -4.00 -3.25
C THR A 95 14.59 -5.07 -4.09
N ALA A 96 13.92 -6.19 -4.37
CA ALA A 96 14.42 -7.20 -5.31
C ALA A 96 14.54 -6.62 -6.73
#